data_AF-A0A067M6I0-F1
#
_entry.id   AF-A0A067M6I0-F1
#
_cell.length_a   1.000
_cell.length_b   1.000
_cell.length_c   1.000
_cell.angle_alpha   90.00
_cell.angle_beta   90.00
_cell.angle_gamma   90.00
#
_symmetry.space_group_name_H-M   'P 1'
#
loop_
_entity.id
_entity.type
_entity.pdbx_description
1 polymer ?
#
loop_
_entity_poly.entity_id
_entity_poly.type
_entity_poly.pdbx_seq_one_letter_code
_entity_poly.pdbx_strand_id
1 'polypeptide(L)'
;MFNKPRSNFKNDAELHKLLHTKLLSGSLNPDLGLTSAQRRKALEGRVLELASGTRLGRGESVVRQSEKNKASKRVRDGLNAKKVEREKKELDEAKNLGNYHPTLKKLFAASGSTSNGGKRERGLKLGVGKFTGGMLKLSREEIGSVEGRSRGGRGGGRGRGGGGRGRGRGHGSKRGRH
;
A
#
# COMPACT_ATOMS: atom_id res chain seq x y z
N MET A 1 5.88 46.30 -10.14
CA MET A 1 6.57 45.29 -9.30
C MET A 1 6.20 43.91 -9.81
N PHE A 2 7.11 43.22 -10.49
CA PHE A 2 6.86 41.87 -11.01
C PHE A 2 7.04 40.85 -9.89
N ASN A 3 5.94 40.23 -9.44
CA ASN A 3 5.98 39.09 -8.53
C ASN A 3 6.66 37.91 -9.22
N LYS A 4 7.91 37.63 -8.86
CA LYS A 4 8.64 36.44 -9.28
C LYS A 4 7.80 35.22 -8.86
N PRO A 5 7.46 34.27 -9.76
CA PRO A 5 6.75 33.07 -9.34
C PRO A 5 7.65 32.35 -8.32
N ARG A 6 7.15 32.16 -7.10
CA ARG A 6 7.69 31.16 -6.18
C ARG A 6 7.86 29.87 -7.00
N SER A 7 8.97 29.15 -6.82
CA SER A 7 9.19 27.88 -7.54
C SER A 7 7.93 27.02 -7.41
N ASN A 8 7.43 26.44 -8.50
CA ASN A 8 6.14 25.73 -8.54
C ASN A 8 5.93 24.78 -7.35
N PHE A 9 6.99 24.09 -6.89
CA PHE A 9 6.96 23.25 -5.69
C PHE A 9 6.50 23.94 -4.39
N LYS A 10 6.85 25.20 -4.18
CA LYS A 10 6.42 25.99 -3.01
C LYS A 10 4.95 26.33 -3.12
N ASN A 11 4.47 26.68 -4.32
CA ASN A 11 3.06 26.94 -4.57
C ASN A 11 2.23 25.66 -4.39
N ASP A 12 2.70 24.53 -4.90
CA ASP A 12 2.03 23.23 -4.74
C ASP A 12 2.00 22.80 -3.27
N ALA A 13 3.07 23.03 -2.51
CA ALA A 13 3.12 22.75 -1.08
C ALA A 13 2.16 23.66 -0.29
N GLU A 14 2.08 24.94 -0.63
CA GLU A 14 1.14 25.89 -0.04
C GLU A 14 -0.31 25.53 -0.42
N LEU A 15 -0.56 25.19 -1.68
CA LEU A 15 -1.87 24.73 -2.16
C LEU A 15 -2.32 23.45 -1.45
N HIS A 16 -1.44 22.46 -1.34
CA HIS A 16 -1.71 21.22 -0.63
C HIS A 16 -2.07 21.49 0.85
N LYS A 17 -1.34 22.39 1.52
CA LYS A 17 -1.68 22.83 2.88
C LYS A 17 -3.04 23.52 2.92
N LEU A 18 -3.35 24.42 1.98
CA LEU A 18 -4.62 25.15 1.95
C LEU A 18 -5.82 24.24 1.68
N LEU A 19 -5.70 23.31 0.74
CA LEU A 19 -6.74 22.32 0.43
C LEU A 19 -7.09 21.50 1.67
N HIS A 20 -6.08 20.97 2.35
CA HIS A 20 -6.30 20.10 3.51
C HIS A 20 -6.60 20.86 4.81
N THR A 21 -6.28 22.16 4.91
CA THR A 21 -6.58 22.95 6.11
C THR A 21 -7.88 23.74 5.99
N LYS A 22 -8.15 24.42 4.88
CA LYS A 22 -9.27 25.36 4.76
C LYS A 22 -10.45 24.83 3.95
N LEU A 23 -10.19 24.18 2.82
CA LEU A 23 -11.23 23.87 1.84
C LEU A 23 -11.92 22.53 2.11
N LEU A 24 -11.14 21.49 2.41
CA LEU A 24 -11.64 20.12 2.54
C LEU A 24 -11.78 19.66 3.99
N SER A 25 -11.05 20.30 4.93
CA SER A 25 -11.18 20.00 6.35
C SER A 25 -12.19 20.95 6.98
N GLY A 26 -13.26 20.38 7.52
CA GLY A 26 -14.41 21.12 8.02
C GLY A 26 -14.14 22.12 9.14
N SER A 27 -12.96 22.17 9.75
CA SER A 27 -12.73 23.03 10.94
C SER A 27 -12.61 24.54 10.66
N LEU A 28 -12.59 25.03 9.41
CA LEU A 28 -12.48 26.49 9.13
C LEU A 28 -13.44 27.03 8.07
N ASN A 29 -14.23 26.19 7.42
CA ASN A 29 -15.20 26.70 6.46
C ASN A 29 -16.52 26.98 7.21
N PRO A 30 -16.88 28.25 7.47
CA PRO A 30 -18.13 28.58 8.17
C PRO A 30 -19.36 28.26 7.32
N ASP A 31 -19.21 28.10 6.00
CA ASP A 31 -20.28 27.79 5.06
C ASP A 31 -20.68 26.31 5.14
N LEU A 32 -19.77 25.46 5.62
CA LEU A 32 -20.10 24.10 6.04
C LEU A 32 -20.82 24.23 7.38
N GLY A 33 -22.16 24.17 7.37
CA GLY A 33 -23.04 24.25 8.55
C GLY A 33 -22.82 23.12 9.56
N LEU A 34 -21.64 23.06 10.17
CA LEU A 34 -21.19 21.98 11.02
C LEU A 34 -21.68 22.17 12.46
N THR A 35 -22.07 21.04 13.05
CA THR A 35 -22.42 20.98 14.47
C THR A 35 -21.21 21.37 15.34
N SER A 36 -21.47 21.87 16.55
CA SER A 36 -20.42 22.23 17.52
C SER A 36 -19.49 21.05 17.83
N ALA A 37 -20.03 19.83 17.92
CA ALA A 37 -19.26 18.61 18.15
C ALA A 37 -18.32 18.29 16.98
N GLN A 38 -18.76 18.44 15.73
CA GLN A 38 -17.91 18.24 14.55
C GLN A 38 -16.79 19.27 14.50
N ARG A 39 -17.10 20.54 14.81
CA ARG A 39 -16.09 21.61 14.88
C ARG A 39 -15.00 21.32 15.90
N ARG A 40 -15.36 20.86 17.10
CA ARG A 40 -14.38 20.49 18.15
C ARG A 40 -13.44 19.37 17.69
N LYS A 41 -13.98 18.28 17.14
CA LYS A 41 -13.17 17.14 16.63
C LYS A 41 -12.24 17.54 15.49
N ALA A 42 -12.73 18.42 14.61
CA ALA A 42 -11.93 18.92 13.50
C ALA A 42 -10.82 19.89 13.97
N LEU A 43 -11.00 20.62 15.08
CA LEU A 43 -9.95 21.42 15.71
C LEU A 43 -8.92 20.54 16.43
N GLU A 44 -9.38 19.58 17.22
CA GLU A 44 -8.51 18.59 17.88
C GLU A 44 -7.65 17.84 16.87
N GLY A 45 -8.24 17.43 15.75
CA GLY A 45 -7.52 16.79 14.64
C GLY A 45 -6.39 17.66 14.08
N ARG A 46 -6.61 18.98 13.96
CA ARG A 46 -5.55 19.90 13.50
C ARG A 46 -4.45 20.10 14.52
N VAL A 47 -4.79 20.18 15.80
CA VAL A 47 -3.76 20.25 16.87
C VAL A 47 -2.84 19.03 16.76
N LEU A 48 -3.40 17.84 16.51
CA LEU A 48 -2.60 16.62 16.30
C LEU A 48 -1.75 16.65 15.02
N GLU A 49 -2.23 17.26 13.94
CA GLU A 49 -1.45 17.43 12.69
C GLU A 49 -0.29 18.41 12.88
N LEU A 50 -0.52 19.54 13.56
CA LEU A 50 0.50 20.54 13.86
C LEU A 50 1.55 20.02 14.85
N ALA A 51 1.14 19.20 15.82
CA ALA A 51 2.03 18.54 16.77
C ALA A 51 2.89 17.41 16.15
N SER A 52 2.90 17.26 14.81
CA SER A 52 3.61 16.24 14.02
C SER A 52 3.14 14.79 14.20
N GLY A 53 2.03 14.57 14.92
CA GLY A 53 1.54 13.22 15.22
C GLY A 53 0.85 12.50 14.05
N THR A 54 0.41 13.22 13.01
CA THR A 54 -0.35 12.64 11.89
C THR A 54 -0.14 13.39 10.57
N ARG A 55 -0.45 12.75 9.42
CA ARG A 55 -0.41 13.39 8.10
C ARG A 55 -1.50 14.46 7.98
N LEU A 56 -1.20 15.55 7.28
CA LEU A 56 -2.14 16.64 6.99
C LEU A 56 -3.46 16.09 6.40
N GLY A 57 -4.59 16.56 6.92
CA GLY A 57 -5.94 16.15 6.51
C GLY A 57 -6.39 14.79 7.06
N ARG A 58 -5.61 14.10 7.90
CA ARG A 58 -5.98 12.82 8.52
C ARG A 58 -6.21 12.91 10.02
N GLY A 59 -5.89 14.03 10.66
CA GLY A 59 -5.98 14.22 12.11
C GLY A 59 -7.40 13.99 12.64
N GLU A 60 -8.42 14.53 11.98
CA GLU A 60 -9.82 14.33 12.39
C GLU A 60 -10.22 12.84 12.35
N SER A 61 -9.78 12.11 11.33
CA SER A 61 -10.07 10.66 11.23
C SER A 61 -9.43 9.88 12.38
N VAL A 62 -8.23 10.30 12.82
CA VAL A 62 -7.52 9.69 13.95
C VAL A 62 -8.23 9.98 15.26
N VAL A 63 -8.71 11.21 15.48
CA VAL A 63 -9.52 11.58 16.65
C VAL A 63 -10.81 10.76 16.70
N ARG A 64 -11.56 10.71 15.59
CA ARG A 64 -12.80 9.92 15.52
C ARG A 64 -12.54 8.43 15.76
N GLN A 65 -11.42 7.90 15.28
CA GLN A 65 -11.04 6.51 15.51
C GLN A 65 -10.64 6.26 16.97
N SER A 66 -9.91 7.19 17.61
CA SER A 66 -9.51 7.04 19.01
C SER A 66 -10.72 7.08 19.95
N GLU A 67 -11.69 7.97 19.70
CA GLU A 67 -12.99 7.98 20.39
C GLU A 67 -13.74 6.66 20.19
N LYS A 68 -13.82 6.16 18.95
CA LYS A 68 -14.48 4.90 18.64
C LYS A 68 -13.81 3.70 19.31
N ASN A 69 -12.50 3.74 19.49
CA ASN A 69 -11.76 2.68 20.17
C ASN A 69 -12.07 2.62 21.67
N LYS A 70 -12.56 3.71 22.29
CA LYS A 70 -13.02 3.71 23.70
C LYS A 70 -14.32 2.93 23.90
N ALA A 71 -15.13 2.75 22.85
CA ALA A 71 -16.37 1.98 22.93
C ALA A 71 -16.10 0.47 23.03
N SER A 72 -17.04 -0.28 23.62
CA SER A 72 -16.98 -1.73 23.72
C SER A 72 -16.99 -2.41 22.34
N LYS A 73 -16.44 -3.62 22.27
CA LYS A 73 -16.30 -4.36 20.99
C LYS A 73 -17.63 -4.51 20.25
N ARG A 74 -18.68 -4.93 20.95
CA ARG A 74 -20.03 -5.12 20.37
C ARG A 74 -20.57 -3.84 19.73
N VAL A 75 -20.40 -2.70 20.40
CA VAL A 75 -20.83 -1.39 19.87
C VAL A 75 -19.99 -1.00 18.67
N ARG A 76 -18.67 -1.19 18.74
CA ARG A 76 -17.75 -0.88 17.65
C ARG A 76 -18.08 -1.65 16.38
N ASP A 77 -18.36 -2.95 16.53
CA ASP A 77 -18.71 -3.85 15.44
C ASP A 77 -20.08 -3.48 14.85
N GLY A 78 -21.07 -3.17 15.68
CA GLY A 78 -22.38 -2.67 15.21
C GLY A 78 -22.27 -1.36 14.44
N LEU A 79 -21.44 -0.41 14.90
CA LEU A 79 -21.17 0.84 14.18
C LEU A 79 -20.44 0.61 12.85
N ASN A 80 -19.52 -0.36 12.79
CA ASN A 80 -18.85 -0.76 11.56
C ASN A 80 -19.84 -1.37 10.56
N ALA A 81 -20.67 -2.32 11.00
CA ALA A 81 -21.68 -2.96 10.17
C ALA A 81 -22.65 -1.92 9.57
N LYS A 82 -23.19 -1.02 10.42
CA LYS A 82 -24.09 0.05 9.96
C LYS A 82 -23.42 1.02 8.98
N LYS A 83 -22.12 1.28 9.14
CA LYS A 83 -21.36 2.10 8.18
C LYS A 83 -21.29 1.41 6.80
N VAL A 84 -20.95 0.13 6.79
CA VAL A 84 -20.88 -0.68 5.55
C VAL A 84 -22.25 -0.78 4.87
N GLU A 85 -23.33 -0.93 5.63
CA GLU A 85 -24.69 -0.95 5.07
C GLU A 85 -25.06 0.37 4.39
N ARG A 86 -24.73 1.51 4.99
CA ARG A 86 -24.96 2.83 4.38
C ARG A 86 -24.14 3.00 3.09
N GLU A 87 -22.85 2.65 3.13
CA GLU A 87 -21.98 2.73 1.95
C GLU A 87 -22.50 1.86 0.79
N LYS A 88 -23.05 0.67 1.10
CA LYS A 88 -23.69 -0.18 0.07
C LYS A 88 -24.93 0.47 -0.54
N LYS A 89 -25.80 1.06 0.30
CA LYS A 89 -27.01 1.76 -0.18
C LYS A 89 -26.66 2.95 -1.07
N GLU A 90 -25.71 3.79 -0.64
CA GLU A 90 -25.21 4.93 -1.43
C GLU A 90 -24.62 4.48 -2.77
N LEU A 91 -23.89 3.35 -2.78
CA LEU A 91 -23.37 2.75 -4.00
C LEU A 91 -24.47 2.27 -4.94
N ASP A 92 -25.52 1.64 -4.42
CA ASP A 92 -26.63 1.14 -5.23
C ASP A 92 -27.48 2.29 -5.77
N GLU A 93 -27.73 3.33 -4.96
CA GLU A 93 -28.35 4.59 -5.40
C GLU A 93 -27.53 5.27 -6.52
N ALA A 94 -26.20 5.38 -6.35
CA ALA A 94 -25.33 5.97 -7.36
C ALA A 94 -25.32 5.16 -8.67
N LYS A 95 -25.42 3.82 -8.61
CA LYS A 95 -25.59 2.97 -9.80
C LYS A 95 -26.93 3.21 -10.47
N ASN A 96 -28.01 3.25 -9.69
CA ASN A 96 -29.37 3.46 -10.20
C ASN A 96 -29.51 4.84 -10.87
N LEU A 97 -28.86 5.85 -10.32
CA LEU A 97 -28.81 7.21 -10.87
C LEU A 97 -27.82 7.37 -12.04
N GLY A 98 -27.03 6.34 -12.37
CA GLY A 98 -26.02 6.40 -13.43
C GLY A 98 -24.75 7.19 -13.09
N ASN A 99 -24.61 7.68 -11.86
CA ASN A 99 -23.46 8.44 -11.39
C ASN A 99 -22.26 7.55 -10.99
N TYR A 100 -22.42 6.23 -11.04
CA TYR A 100 -21.36 5.29 -10.75
C TYR A 100 -20.50 5.01 -11.98
N HIS A 101 -19.19 5.30 -11.88
CA HIS A 101 -18.20 4.89 -12.88
C HIS A 101 -17.21 3.87 -12.29
N PRO A 102 -16.93 2.74 -12.96
CA PRO A 102 -16.11 1.66 -12.41
C PRO A 102 -14.67 2.08 -12.06
N THR A 103 -14.10 3.09 -12.74
CA THR A 103 -12.77 3.63 -12.40
C THR A 103 -12.77 4.41 -11.07
N LEU A 104 -13.93 4.94 -10.66
CA LEU A 104 -14.12 5.68 -9.41
C LEU A 104 -14.50 4.77 -8.23
N LYS A 105 -14.61 3.45 -8.44
CA LYS A 105 -14.89 2.45 -7.40
C LYS A 105 -13.99 2.62 -6.17
N LYS A 106 -12.73 3.01 -6.37
CA LYS A 106 -11.76 3.25 -5.29
C LYS A 106 -12.13 4.43 -4.40
N LEU A 107 -12.76 5.47 -4.96
CA LEU A 107 -13.21 6.64 -4.21
C LEU A 107 -14.41 6.30 -3.32
N PHE A 108 -15.34 5.49 -3.83
CA PHE A 108 -16.47 5.01 -3.03
C PHE A 108 -16.06 3.94 -2.00
N ALA A 109 -15.00 3.16 -2.24
CA ALA A 109 -14.48 2.17 -1.29
C ALA A 109 -13.54 2.76 -0.20
N ALA A 110 -13.30 4.07 -0.21
CA ALA A 110 -12.15 4.70 0.44
C ALA A 110 -12.26 4.92 1.97
N SER A 111 -13.32 4.47 2.65
CA SER A 111 -13.47 4.76 4.10
C SER A 111 -13.12 3.59 5.04
N GLY A 112 -12.64 2.46 4.52
CA GLY A 112 -12.33 1.31 5.39
C GLY A 112 -11.57 0.15 4.77
N SER A 113 -11.49 0.06 3.44
CA SER A 113 -10.73 -1.02 2.80
C SER A 113 -9.25 -0.65 2.72
N THR A 114 -8.53 -0.82 3.83
CA THR A 114 -7.10 -1.11 3.72
C THR A 114 -7.02 -2.46 3.01
N SER A 115 -6.81 -2.44 1.68
CA SER A 115 -6.41 -3.63 0.95
C SER A 115 -5.23 -4.20 1.70
N ASN A 116 -5.43 -5.35 2.34
CA ASN A 116 -4.42 -5.95 3.20
C ASN A 116 -3.19 -6.20 2.31
N GLY A 117 -2.20 -5.30 2.39
CA GLY A 117 -0.98 -5.35 1.58
C GLY A 117 -0.04 -6.48 2.01
N GLY A 118 -0.54 -7.40 2.84
CA GLY A 118 0.15 -8.63 3.18
C GLY A 118 0.39 -9.41 1.90
N LYS A 119 1.67 -9.60 1.57
CA LYS A 119 2.06 -10.56 0.53
C LYS A 119 1.47 -11.90 0.93
N ARG A 120 0.72 -12.53 0.03
CA ARG A 120 0.16 -13.88 0.25
C ARG A 120 1.27 -14.80 0.75
N GLU A 121 1.02 -15.46 1.87
CA GLU A 121 1.92 -16.50 2.37
C GLU A 121 2.01 -17.62 1.33
N ARG A 122 3.24 -17.94 0.92
CA ARG A 122 3.50 -18.89 -0.17
C ARG A 122 3.58 -20.35 0.32
N GLY A 123 3.19 -20.61 1.56
CA GLY A 123 3.32 -21.92 2.21
C GLY A 123 4.78 -22.39 2.32
N LEU A 124 4.96 -23.64 2.76
CA LEU A 124 6.24 -24.32 2.76
C LEU A 124 6.63 -24.68 1.32
N LYS A 125 7.80 -24.24 0.88
CA LYS A 125 8.33 -24.60 -0.44
C LYS A 125 8.97 -25.99 -0.37
N LEU A 126 8.68 -26.83 -1.37
CA LEU A 126 9.38 -28.09 -1.57
C LEU A 126 10.80 -27.82 -2.09
N GLY A 127 11.78 -28.59 -1.62
CA GLY A 127 13.19 -28.43 -1.95
C GLY A 127 13.64 -29.12 -3.24
N VAL A 128 12.73 -29.74 -4.00
CA VAL A 128 13.03 -30.50 -5.22
C VAL A 128 12.18 -30.03 -6.38
N GLY A 129 12.84 -29.72 -7.51
CA GLY A 129 12.19 -29.41 -8.77
C GLY A 129 11.26 -28.20 -8.75
N LYS A 130 10.56 -28.00 -9.88
CA LYS A 130 9.55 -26.96 -10.05
C LYS A 130 8.19 -27.59 -10.28
N PHE A 131 7.27 -27.41 -9.34
CA PHE A 131 5.89 -27.83 -9.51
C PHE A 131 5.12 -26.78 -10.33
N THR A 132 4.65 -27.15 -11.52
CA THR A 132 3.83 -26.28 -12.38
C THR A 132 2.66 -27.06 -12.95
N GLY A 133 1.44 -26.56 -12.77
CA GLY A 133 0.24 -27.12 -13.41
C GLY A 133 -0.08 -28.57 -13.03
N GLY A 134 0.21 -29.00 -11.80
CA GLY A 134 -0.03 -30.38 -11.35
C GLY A 134 1.13 -31.35 -11.62
N MET A 135 2.17 -30.92 -12.35
CA MET A 135 3.30 -31.77 -12.72
C MET A 135 4.59 -31.27 -12.05
N LEU A 136 5.32 -32.21 -11.43
CA LEU A 136 6.65 -31.96 -10.89
C LEU A 136 7.68 -32.06 -12.03
N LYS A 137 8.35 -30.95 -12.33
CA LYS A 137 9.45 -30.91 -13.29
C LYS A 137 10.77 -31.03 -12.56
N LEU A 138 11.52 -32.09 -12.85
CA LEU A 138 12.86 -32.36 -12.32
C LEU A 138 13.91 -32.06 -13.37
N SER A 139 15.01 -31.42 -12.95
CA SER A 139 16.21 -31.29 -13.79
C SER A 139 17.01 -32.59 -13.76
N ARG A 140 17.80 -32.83 -14.82
CA ARG A 140 18.69 -34.01 -14.88
C ARG A 140 19.72 -34.04 -13.73
N GLU A 141 20.12 -32.87 -13.24
CA GLU A 141 21.04 -32.72 -12.12
C GLU A 141 20.40 -33.15 -10.79
N GLU A 142 19.13 -32.78 -10.55
CA GLU A 142 18.38 -33.22 -9.37
C GLU A 142 18.16 -34.74 -9.38
N ILE A 143 17.81 -35.31 -10.54
CA ILE A 143 17.68 -36.76 -10.71
C ILE A 143 19.01 -37.46 -10.38
N GLY A 144 20.12 -36.99 -10.97
CA GLY A 144 21.45 -37.56 -10.72
C GLY A 144 21.96 -37.38 -9.29
N SER A 145 21.46 -36.39 -8.55
CA SER A 145 21.77 -36.19 -7.14
C SER A 145 21.05 -37.17 -6.21
N VAL A 146 19.86 -37.63 -6.60
CA VAL A 146 19.01 -38.54 -5.81
C VAL A 146 19.30 -40.00 -6.13
N GLU A 147 19.55 -40.33 -7.41
CA GLU A 147 19.85 -41.71 -7.82
C GLU A 147 21.19 -42.23 -7.27
N GLY A 148 22.02 -41.34 -6.71
CA GLY A 148 23.33 -41.68 -6.21
C GLY A 148 24.25 -42.11 -7.37
N ARG A 149 25.55 -41.87 -7.18
CA ARG A 149 26.55 -42.51 -8.04
C ARG A 149 26.53 -44.02 -7.80
N SER A 150 25.65 -44.74 -8.47
CA SER A 150 25.92 -46.12 -8.86
C SER A 150 26.77 -46.09 -10.13
N ARG A 151 28.08 -45.85 -9.96
CA ARG A 151 29.07 -46.33 -10.94
C ARG A 151 30.27 -46.86 -10.18
N GLY A 152 30.43 -48.18 -10.30
CA GLY A 152 31.61 -48.92 -9.93
C GLY A 152 32.89 -48.32 -10.52
N GLY A 153 34.00 -48.73 -9.91
CA GLY A 153 35.28 -48.05 -10.02
C GLY A 153 36.03 -48.19 -11.34
N ARG A 154 37.22 -47.57 -11.26
CA ARG A 154 38.45 -47.73 -12.07
C ARG A 154 38.48 -47.14 -13.49
N GLY A 155 39.39 -46.18 -13.67
CA GLY A 155 40.27 -46.16 -14.85
C GLY A 155 40.55 -44.79 -15.47
N GLY A 156 41.81 -44.33 -15.37
CA GLY A 156 42.50 -43.42 -16.32
C GLY A 156 41.99 -41.97 -16.34
N GLY A 157 42.80 -40.92 -16.28
CA GLY A 157 44.14 -40.74 -16.80
C GLY A 157 44.15 -39.44 -17.62
N ARG A 158 44.91 -38.44 -17.14
CA ARG A 158 45.55 -37.32 -17.86
C ARG A 158 44.72 -36.54 -18.91
N GLY A 159 44.53 -35.23 -18.67
CA GLY A 159 44.28 -34.31 -19.80
C GLY A 159 43.87 -32.88 -19.46
N ARG A 160 44.88 -32.01 -19.33
CA ARG A 160 44.88 -30.59 -19.77
C ARG A 160 43.82 -29.64 -19.19
N GLY A 161 44.14 -29.06 -18.02
CA GLY A 161 43.63 -27.76 -17.61
C GLY A 161 44.41 -26.64 -18.31
N GLY A 162 43.91 -26.20 -19.47
CA GLY A 162 44.32 -24.96 -20.12
C GLY A 162 43.10 -24.05 -20.25
N GLY A 163 43.24 -22.78 -19.86
CA GLY A 163 42.30 -21.73 -20.20
C GLY A 163 41.67 -21.01 -19.02
N GLY A 164 42.48 -20.29 -18.25
CA GLY A 164 41.99 -19.09 -17.58
C GLY A 164 41.54 -18.07 -18.64
N ARG A 165 40.33 -17.53 -18.51
CA ARG A 165 39.90 -16.25 -19.07
C ARG A 165 38.70 -15.75 -18.27
N GLY A 166 39.01 -14.98 -17.23
CA GLY A 166 38.04 -14.07 -16.62
C GLY A 166 37.65 -12.98 -17.60
N ARG A 167 36.34 -12.79 -17.83
CA ARG A 167 35.67 -11.61 -18.39
C ARG A 167 34.21 -11.69 -17.95
N GLY A 168 33.53 -10.71 -17.37
CA GLY A 168 33.88 -9.40 -16.86
C GLY A 168 32.73 -8.97 -15.95
N ARG A 169 33.07 -8.31 -14.84
CA ARG A 169 32.10 -7.63 -13.95
C ARG A 169 31.64 -6.35 -14.65
N GLY A 170 30.36 -6.29 -15.02
CA GLY A 170 29.69 -5.06 -15.45
C GLY A 170 28.63 -4.67 -14.44
N HIS A 171 29.03 -3.96 -13.38
CA HIS A 171 28.13 -3.40 -12.39
C HIS A 171 27.56 -2.10 -12.96
N GLY A 172 26.30 -2.16 -13.42
CA GLY A 172 25.55 -1.00 -13.92
C GLY A 172 25.30 0.01 -12.80
N SER A 173 25.77 1.22 -13.06
CA SER A 173 25.88 2.39 -12.20
C SER A 173 24.55 2.94 -11.67
N LYS A 174 24.53 3.22 -10.37
CA LYS A 174 23.84 4.37 -9.77
C LYS A 174 24.49 5.67 -10.28
N ARG A 175 23.66 6.62 -10.75
CA ARG A 175 23.77 8.11 -10.66
C ARG A 175 22.66 8.68 -11.57
N GLY A 176 22.00 9.79 -11.29
CA GLY A 176 22.35 10.86 -10.36
C GLY A 176 21.13 11.65 -9.87
N ARG A 177 21.41 12.38 -8.79
CA ARG A 177 20.67 13.54 -8.33
C ARG A 177 21.18 14.75 -9.12
N HIS A 178 20.26 15.56 -9.62
CA HIS A 178 20.37 17.00 -9.72
C HIS A 178 19.03 17.58 -9.30
#